data_AF-A0A7X9YP38-F1
#
_entry.id   AF-A0A7X9YP38-F1
#
_cell.length_a   1.000
_cell.length_b   1.000
_cell.length_c   1.000
_cell.angle_alpha   90.00
_cell.angle_beta   90.00
_cell.angle_gamma   90.00
#
_symmetry.space_group_name_H-M   'P 1'
#
loop_
_entity.id
_entity.type
_entity.pdbx_description
1 polymer ?
#
loop_
_entity_poly.entity_id
_entity_poly.type
_entity_poly.pdbx_seq_one_letter_code
_entity_poly.pdbx_strand_id
1 'polypeptide(L)'
;MTNALIMNNNHFIELSSDEMMFVDGGGDIWKAVVGATGSIFIGAAPVVGIIAGIGASAATPVAGVAAGIGAASSMVSAGSYMLDYATKK
;
A
#
# COMPACT_ATOMS: atom_id res chain seq x y z
N MET A 1 -8.22 -27.54 -0.19
CA MET A 1 -9.47 -27.88 0.51
C MET A 1 -9.48 -27.09 1.81
N THR A 2 -10.14 -25.93 1.82
CA THR A 2 -10.37 -25.18 3.05
C THR A 2 -11.79 -25.49 3.46
N ASN A 3 -11.93 -26.22 4.56
CA ASN A 3 -13.22 -26.62 5.10
C ASN A 3 -13.99 -25.37 5.52
N ALA A 4 -15.05 -25.04 4.78
CA ALA A 4 -16.08 -24.15 5.29
C ALA A 4 -16.71 -24.83 6.50
N LEU A 5 -16.43 -24.31 7.69
CA LEU A 5 -17.08 -24.70 8.93
C LEU A 5 -18.55 -24.28 8.81
N ILE A 6 -19.41 -25.26 8.55
CA ILE A 6 -20.86 -25.12 8.55
C ILE A 6 -21.29 -24.76 9.98
N MET A 7 -21.46 -23.46 10.26
CA MET A 7 -22.07 -22.98 11.51
C MET A 7 -23.55 -22.70 11.25
N ASN A 8 -24.38 -23.65 11.69
CA ASN A 8 -25.83 -23.55 11.74
C ASN A 8 -26.29 -22.32 12.54
N ASN A 9 -27.31 -21.63 12.00
CA ASN A 9 -28.14 -20.57 12.60
C ASN A 9 -27.60 -19.13 12.61
N ASN A 10 -27.95 -18.37 11.56
CA ASN A 10 -28.82 -17.17 11.64
C ASN A 10 -28.69 -16.36 10.33
N HIS A 11 -29.42 -16.66 9.25
CA HIS A 11 -29.72 -15.76 8.10
C HIS A 11 -28.59 -14.90 7.46
N PHE A 12 -27.33 -15.05 7.84
CA PHE A 12 -26.17 -14.31 7.35
C PHE A 12 -25.34 -15.25 6.50
N ILE A 13 -25.14 -14.86 5.24
CA ILE A 13 -24.21 -15.53 4.33
C ILE A 13 -22.83 -14.95 4.65
N GLU A 14 -21.86 -15.80 4.99
CA GLU A 14 -20.46 -15.39 5.10
C GLU A 14 -19.95 -15.01 3.70
N LEU A 15 -19.73 -13.72 3.50
CA LEU A 15 -19.14 -13.19 2.27
C LEU A 15 -17.63 -13.48 2.28
N SER A 16 -17.10 -13.91 1.15
CA SER A 16 -15.65 -13.94 0.93
C SER A 16 -15.06 -12.52 0.96
N SER A 17 -13.75 -12.38 1.17
CA SER A 17 -13.11 -11.04 1.19
C SER A 17 -13.36 -10.23 -0.08
N ASP A 18 -13.41 -10.88 -1.24
CA ASP A 18 -13.72 -10.21 -2.50
C ASP A 18 -15.19 -9.75 -2.57
N GLU A 19 -16.12 -10.55 -2.05
CA GLU A 19 -17.54 -10.17 -1.99
C GLU A 19 -17.80 -9.07 -0.95
N MET A 20 -17.06 -9.06 0.16
CA MET A 20 -17.07 -7.94 1.10
C MET A 20 -16.59 -6.64 0.44
N MET A 21 -15.50 -6.68 -0.33
CA MET A 21 -15.01 -5.50 -1.06
C MET A 21 -15.98 -5.03 -2.14
N PHE A 22 -16.72 -5.95 -2.76
CA PHE A 22 -17.76 -5.61 -3.72
C PHE A 22 -18.98 -4.95 -3.06
N VAL A 23 -19.40 -5.44 -1.89
CA VAL A 23 -20.52 -4.87 -1.10
C VAL A 23 -20.15 -3.52 -0.48
N ASP A 24 -18.88 -3.30 -0.12
CA ASP A 24 -18.35 -2.03 0.39
C ASP A 24 -18.05 -1.00 -0.74
N GLY A 25 -18.50 -1.29 -1.97
CA GLY A 25 -18.39 -0.38 -3.12
C GLY A 25 -16.99 -0.24 -3.72
N GLY A 26 -16.03 -1.06 -3.26
CA GLY A 26 -14.60 -0.94 -3.56
C GLY A 26 -13.98 -2.22 -4.11
N GLY A 27 -14.61 -2.89 -5.08
CA GLY A 27 -14.06 -4.09 -5.73
C GLY A 27 -12.82 -3.81 -6.62
N ASP A 28 -12.82 -4.33 -7.85
CA ASP A 28 -11.68 -4.23 -8.79
C ASP A 28 -11.23 -2.78 -9.09
N ILE A 29 -12.16 -1.82 -9.04
CA ILE A 29 -11.85 -0.39 -9.22
C ILE A 29 -10.95 0.12 -8.09
N TRP A 30 -11.18 -0.32 -6.85
CA TRP A 30 -10.33 0.07 -5.72
C TRP A 30 -8.96 -0.59 -5.81
N LYS A 31 -8.88 -1.86 -6.21
CA LYS A 31 -7.61 -2.53 -6.50
C LYS A 31 -6.83 -1.77 -7.58
N ALA A 32 -7.49 -1.30 -8.64
CA ALA A 32 -6.85 -0.47 -9.68
C ALA A 32 -6.36 0.89 -9.15
N VAL A 33 -7.16 1.60 -8.35
CA VAL A 33 -6.77 2.89 -7.75
C VAL A 33 -5.60 2.72 -6.78
N VAL A 34 -5.64 1.71 -5.92
CA VAL A 34 -4.55 1.40 -4.98
C VAL A 34 -3.28 1.00 -5.72
N GLY A 35 -3.39 0.22 -6.80
CA GLY A 35 -2.24 -0.13 -7.65
C GLY A 35 -1.62 1.07 -8.37
N ALA A 36 -2.45 1.97 -8.91
CA ALA A 36 -1.99 3.21 -9.53
C ALA A 36 -1.33 4.15 -8.51
N THR A 37 -1.88 4.23 -7.29
CA THR A 37 -1.27 5.00 -6.21
C THR A 37 0.07 4.38 -5.82
N GLY A 38 0.16 3.06 -5.72
CA GLY A 38 1.39 2.36 -5.39
C GLY A 38 2.52 2.61 -6.40
N SER A 39 2.21 2.60 -7.70
CA SER A 39 3.20 2.89 -8.75
C SER A 39 3.68 4.34 -8.72
N ILE A 40 2.80 5.30 -8.43
CA ILE A 40 3.16 6.71 -8.24
C ILE A 40 4.11 6.87 -7.05
N PHE A 41 3.83 6.21 -5.92
CA PHE A 41 4.68 6.28 -4.73
C PHE A 41 6.09 5.75 -4.99
N ILE A 42 6.20 4.63 -5.72
CA ILE A 42 7.51 4.08 -6.13
C ILE A 42 8.22 5.04 -7.09
N GLY A 43 7.51 5.60 -8.08
CA GLY A 43 8.08 6.51 -9.07
C GLY A 43 8.51 7.88 -8.50
N ALA A 44 7.80 8.38 -7.49
CA ALA A 44 8.10 9.66 -6.84
C ALA A 44 9.15 9.54 -5.72
N ALA A 45 9.44 8.33 -5.24
CA ALA A 45 10.37 8.08 -4.14
C ALA A 45 11.76 8.75 -4.30
N PRO A 46 12.39 8.77 -5.49
CA PRO A 46 13.67 9.45 -5.67
C PRO A 46 13.58 10.95 -5.41
N VAL A 47 12.51 11.60 -5.88
CA VAL A 47 12.29 13.04 -5.71
C VAL A 47 12.07 13.37 -4.23
N VAL A 48 11.25 12.59 -3.54
CA VAL A 48 11.00 12.79 -2.11
C VAL A 48 12.26 12.55 -1.27
N GLY A 49 13.07 11.55 -1.60
CA GLY A 49 14.38 11.33 -0.97
C GLY A 49 15.34 12.50 -1.16
N ILE A 50 15.40 13.06 -2.37
CA ILE A 50 16.24 14.23 -2.65
C ILE A 50 15.78 15.44 -1.83
N ILE A 51 14.48 15.74 -1.80
CA ILE A 51 13.94 16.89 -1.06
C ILE A 51 14.18 16.73 0.44
N ALA A 52 13.88 15.55 1.00
CA ALA A 52 14.12 15.26 2.41
C ALA A 52 15.61 15.34 2.76
N GLY A 53 16.48 14.85 1.87
CA GLY A 53 17.92 14.89 2.07
C GLY A 53 18.50 16.31 2.02
N ILE A 54 18.04 17.15 1.08
CA ILE A 54 18.42 18.57 1.03
C ILE A 54 17.95 19.29 2.29
N GLY A 55 16.70 19.09 2.71
CA GLY A 55 16.15 19.73 3.90
C GLY A 55 16.89 19.35 5.19
N ALA A 56 17.16 18.07 5.40
CA ALA A 56 17.86 17.59 6.59
C ALA A 56 19.38 17.88 6.57
N SER A 57 19.95 18.19 5.39
CA SER A 57 21.35 18.61 5.27
C SER A 57 21.64 19.93 6.00
N ALA A 58 20.61 20.73 6.30
CA ALA A 58 20.74 21.94 7.11
C ALA A 58 21.22 21.65 8.55
N ALA A 59 20.97 20.45 9.07
CA ALA A 59 21.50 20.02 10.35
C ALA A 59 22.95 19.51 10.19
N THR A 60 23.12 18.45 9.39
CA THR A 60 24.43 17.92 9.00
C THR A 60 24.32 17.15 7.68
N PRO A 61 25.43 16.99 6.92
CA PRO A 61 25.42 16.15 5.71
C PRO A 61 24.96 14.71 5.96
N VAL A 62 25.34 14.14 7.11
CA VAL A 62 24.95 12.77 7.49
C VAL A 62 23.45 12.67 7.78
N ALA A 63 22.87 13.66 8.45
CA ALA A 63 21.43 13.74 8.66
C ALA A 63 20.68 13.86 7.32
N GLY A 64 21.23 14.61 6.36
CA GLY A 64 20.74 14.67 4.99
C GLY A 64 20.67 13.32 4.31
N VAL A 65 21.77 12.57 4.29
CA VAL A 65 21.82 11.23 3.68
C VAL A 65 20.82 10.28 4.36
N ALA A 66 20.78 10.26 5.70
CA ALA A 66 19.87 9.39 6.44
C ALA A 66 18.40 9.71 6.19
N ALA A 67 18.03 10.99 6.20
CA ALA A 67 16.66 11.43 5.93
C ALA A 67 16.24 11.15 4.48
N GLY A 68 17.15 11.37 3.52
CA GLY A 68 16.87 11.09 2.12
C GLY A 68 16.65 9.62 1.83
N ILE A 69 17.50 8.74 2.37
CA ILE A 69 17.32 7.28 2.26
C ILE A 69 16.02 6.86 2.96
N GLY A 70 15.80 7.31 4.21
CA GLY A 70 14.59 6.94 4.96
C GLY A 70 13.29 7.36 4.27
N ALA A 71 13.25 8.56 3.70
CA ALA A 71 12.09 9.07 2.98
C ALA A 71 11.86 8.31 1.67
N ALA A 72 12.91 8.06 0.87
CA ALA A 72 12.77 7.29 -0.36
C ALA A 72 12.35 5.84 -0.09
N SER A 73 13.00 5.17 0.88
CA SER A 73 12.70 3.77 1.22
C SER A 73 11.29 3.58 1.76
N SER A 74 10.78 4.52 2.56
CA SER A 74 9.41 4.44 3.07
C SER A 74 8.36 4.58 1.97
N MET A 75 8.59 5.44 0.97
CA MET A 75 7.71 5.55 -0.19
C MET A 75 7.72 4.30 -1.07
N VAL A 76 8.91 3.73 -1.35
CA VAL A 76 9.01 2.47 -2.10
C VAL A 76 8.31 1.33 -1.35
N SER A 77 8.50 1.26 -0.03
CA SER A 77 7.86 0.23 0.81
C SER A 77 6.34 0.37 0.86
N ALA A 78 5.82 1.60 0.99
CA ALA A 78 4.38 1.84 0.98
C ALA A 78 3.79 1.52 -0.41
N GLY A 79 4.45 1.99 -1.47
CA GLY A 79 4.00 1.75 -2.84
C GLY A 79 4.04 0.28 -3.23
N SER A 80 5.04 -0.48 -2.78
CA SER A 80 5.12 -1.92 -3.03
C SER A 80 4.03 -2.70 -2.29
N TYR A 81 3.70 -2.31 -1.05
CA TYR A 81 2.59 -2.90 -0.30
C TYR A 81 1.24 -2.66 -1.00
N MET A 82 1.03 -1.43 -1.50
CA MET A 82 -0.19 -1.08 -2.24
C MET A 82 -0.28 -1.84 -3.58
N LEU A 83 0.83 -1.99 -4.29
CA LEU A 83 0.87 -2.76 -5.54
C LEU A 83 0.65 -4.26 -5.30
N ASP A 84 1.22 -4.81 -4.22
CA ASP A 84 1.01 -6.20 -3.82
C ASP A 84 -0.47 -6.45 -3.46
N TYR A 85 -1.08 -5.56 -2.67
CA TYR A 85 -2.52 -5.62 -2.39
C TYR A 85 -3.37 -5.59 -3.67
N ALA A 86 -3.04 -4.71 -4.61
CA ALA A 86 -3.77 -4.57 -5.87
C ALA A 86 -3.62 -5.75 -6.84
N THR A 87 -2.53 -6.50 -6.74
CA THR A 87 -2.18 -7.59 -7.70
C THR A 87 -2.40 -8.99 -7.13
N LYS A 88 -2.74 -9.10 -5.85
CA LYS A 88 -3.13 -10.35 -5.22
C LYS A 88 -4.42 -10.90 -5.86
N LYS A 89 -4.32 -12.18 -6.23
CA LYS A 89 -5.39 -12.97 -6.85
C LYS A 89 -6.34 -13.52 -5.80
#